data_AF-A0A3D4Q1K3-F1
#
_entry.id   AF-A0A3D4Q1K3-F1
#
_cell.length_a   1.000
_cell.length_b   1.000
_cell.length_c   1.000
_cell.angle_alpha   90.00
_cell.angle_beta   90.00
_cell.angle_gamma   90.00
#
_symmetry.space_group_name_H-M   'P 1'
#
loop_
_entity.id
_entity.type
_entity.pdbx_description
1 polymer ?
#
loop_
_entity_poly.entity_id
_entity_poly.type
_entity_poly.pdbx_seq_one_letter_code
_entity_poly.pdbx_strand_id
1 'polypeptide(L)'
;MISDMTKANILIAIAEGQSVSEAAKPYGLSYAQARGALSRFCPQLKLRWNLEEVRVNPKKYIDAALAIVASPKNALRRVLRDDLVFQLKLRSPNELTPQYVSNIAAETLLSHGVTETGLVEIQEWLLANGLSCKRKLPETDEYMRVVQKAIILLDAFGLDVSHPKAQLKNIDE
;
A
#
# COMPACT_ATOMS: atom_id res chain seq x y z
N MET A 1 2.15 11.07 -3.38
CA MET A 1 0.68 11.24 -3.39
C MET A 1 0.07 10.24 -2.40
N ILE A 2 -0.83 10.63 -1.49
CA ILE A 2 -1.35 9.71 -0.45
C ILE A 2 -2.41 8.73 -1.00
N SER A 3 -2.59 7.58 -0.33
CA SER A 3 -3.57 6.56 -0.71
C SER A 3 -5.00 7.04 -0.51
N ASP A 4 -5.95 6.39 -1.18
CA ASP A 4 -7.37 6.72 -1.06
C ASP A 4 -7.91 6.31 0.32
N MET A 5 -7.35 5.25 0.93
CA MET A 5 -7.64 4.86 2.32
C MET A 5 -7.22 5.94 3.33
N THR A 6 -6.04 6.54 3.20
CA THR A 6 -5.62 7.65 4.08
C THR A 6 -6.58 8.83 3.97
N LYS A 7 -6.99 9.20 2.73
CA LYS A 7 -7.95 10.29 2.51
C LYS A 7 -9.31 9.98 3.14
N ALA A 8 -9.76 8.73 3.03
CA ALA A 8 -11.01 8.27 3.63
C ALA A 8 -10.98 8.35 5.16
N ASN A 9 -9.90 7.89 5.80
CA ASN A 9 -9.77 7.97 7.25
C ASN A 9 -9.71 9.42 7.76
N ILE A 10 -9.02 10.32 7.05
CA ILE A 10 -9.03 11.75 7.36
C ILE A 10 -10.46 12.31 7.25
N LEU A 11 -11.20 11.94 6.21
CA LEU A 11 -12.58 12.40 6.01
C LEU A 11 -13.52 11.90 7.12
N ILE A 12 -13.36 10.65 7.57
CA ILE A 12 -14.11 10.08 8.70
C ILE A 12 -13.83 10.88 9.97
N ALA A 13 -12.56 11.08 10.33
CA ALA A 13 -12.19 11.83 11.53
C ALA A 13 -12.74 13.27 11.53
N ILE A 14 -12.76 13.93 10.37
CA ILE A 14 -13.36 15.27 10.23
C ILE A 14 -14.88 15.22 10.39
N ALA A 15 -15.55 14.21 9.83
CA ALA A 15 -16.99 14.01 9.98
C ALA A 15 -17.38 13.66 11.43
N GLU A 16 -16.49 13.02 12.19
CA GLU A 16 -16.63 12.75 13.62
C GLU A 16 -16.35 13.98 14.51
N GLY A 17 -15.92 15.10 13.92
CA GLY A 17 -15.80 16.39 14.59
C GLY A 17 -14.39 16.92 14.76
N GLN A 18 -13.35 16.20 14.32
CA GLN A 18 -11.98 16.71 14.37
C GLN A 18 -11.77 17.88 13.40
N SER A 19 -10.82 18.76 13.72
CA SER A 19 -10.33 19.72 12.72
C SER A 19 -9.52 19.01 11.63
N VAL A 20 -9.42 19.64 10.45
CA VAL A 20 -8.62 19.11 9.34
C VAL A 20 -7.16 18.89 9.74
N SER A 21 -6.60 19.75 10.59
CA SER A 21 -5.21 19.61 11.04
C SER A 21 -5.03 18.44 12.01
N GLU A 22 -5.98 18.22 12.92
CA GLU A 22 -5.94 17.09 13.87
C GLU A 22 -6.08 15.76 13.13
N ALA A 23 -7.05 15.66 12.22
CA ALA A 23 -7.27 14.46 11.42
C ALA A 23 -6.08 14.12 10.51
N ALA A 24 -5.31 15.12 10.07
CA ALA A 24 -4.15 14.95 9.20
C ALA A 24 -2.87 14.54 9.93
N LYS A 25 -2.75 14.90 11.22
CA LYS A 25 -1.54 14.73 12.02
C LYS A 25 -1.04 13.27 12.13
N PRO A 26 -1.91 12.25 12.34
CA PRO A 26 -1.47 10.85 12.38
C PRO A 26 -0.79 10.36 11.10
N TYR A 27 -1.03 11.02 9.97
CA TYR A 27 -0.48 10.68 8.67
C TYR A 27 0.70 11.57 8.26
N GLY A 28 1.19 12.43 9.16
CA GLY A 28 2.30 13.35 8.88
C GLY A 28 1.98 14.41 7.83
N LEU A 29 0.70 14.75 7.64
CA LEU A 29 0.25 15.69 6.62
C LEU A 29 -0.02 17.08 7.22
N SER A 30 0.35 18.12 6.47
CA SER A 30 -0.04 19.49 6.80
C SER A 30 -1.50 19.76 6.48
N TYR A 31 -2.08 20.79 7.11
CA TYR A 31 -3.44 21.26 6.82
C TYR A 31 -3.67 21.47 5.31
N ALA A 32 -2.73 22.14 4.62
CA ALA A 32 -2.86 22.45 3.20
C ALA A 32 -2.84 21.18 2.34
N GLN A 33 -1.99 20.21 2.68
CA GLN A 33 -1.92 18.92 1.98
C GLN A 33 -3.23 18.13 2.16
N ALA A 34 -3.74 18.04 3.39
CA ALA A 34 -4.98 17.34 3.69
C ALA A 34 -6.18 18.00 2.98
N ARG A 35 -6.31 19.33 3.06
CA ARG A 35 -7.36 20.08 2.38
C ARG A 35 -7.31 19.90 0.86
N GLY A 36 -6.11 19.97 0.26
CA GLY A 36 -5.90 19.75 -1.17
C GLY A 36 -6.18 18.31 -1.61
N ALA A 37 -5.95 17.33 -0.74
CA ALA A 37 -6.28 15.93 -1.01
C ALA A 37 -7.80 15.71 -0.97
N LEU A 38 -8.48 16.25 0.05
CA LEU A 38 -9.94 16.12 0.23
C LEU A 38 -10.73 16.83 -0.87
N SER A 39 -10.28 18.00 -1.33
CA SER A 39 -10.96 18.72 -2.41
C SER A 39 -11.00 17.93 -3.73
N ARG A 40 -10.02 17.05 -3.96
CA ARG A 40 -9.96 16.15 -5.12
C ARG A 40 -10.62 14.81 -4.86
N PHE A 41 -10.68 14.38 -3.60
CA PHE A 41 -11.20 13.09 -3.18
C PHE A 41 -12.73 13.09 -3.03
N CYS A 42 -13.32 14.08 -2.38
CA CYS A 42 -14.78 14.16 -2.21
C CYS A 42 -15.54 14.07 -3.55
N PRO A 43 -15.14 14.77 -4.64
CA PRO A 43 -15.79 14.62 -5.94
C PRO A 43 -15.76 13.20 -6.49
N GLN A 44 -14.72 12.41 -6.20
CA GLN A 44 -14.64 11.00 -6.62
C GLN A 44 -15.69 10.14 -5.92
N LEU A 45 -16.10 10.53 -4.72
CA LEU A 45 -17.21 9.93 -3.96
C LEU A 45 -18.57 10.53 -4.32
N LYS A 46 -18.64 11.42 -5.33
CA LYS A 46 -19.83 12.22 -5.67
C LYS A 46 -20.29 13.12 -4.50
N LEU A 47 -19.34 13.58 -3.69
CA LEU A 47 -19.55 14.48 -2.57
C LEU A 47 -18.91 15.84 -2.85
N ARG A 48 -19.44 16.90 -2.25
CA ARG A 48 -18.81 18.21 -2.26
C ARG A 48 -17.89 18.35 -1.05
N TRP A 49 -16.69 18.88 -1.26
CA TRP A 49 -15.83 19.26 -0.14
C TRP A 49 -16.28 20.61 0.41
N ASN A 50 -16.99 20.58 1.54
CA ASN A 50 -17.37 21.75 2.33
C ASN A 50 -17.46 21.33 3.81
N LEU A 51 -16.71 21.99 4.70
CA LEU A 51 -16.67 21.65 6.13
C LEU A 51 -18.03 21.83 6.81
N GLU A 52 -18.81 22.83 6.42
CA GLU A 52 -20.16 23.03 6.97
C GLU A 52 -21.08 21.88 6.55
N GLU A 53 -21.03 21.47 5.28
CA GLU A 53 -21.83 20.35 4.77
C GLU A 53 -21.45 19.03 5.45
N VAL A 54 -20.15 18.78 5.65
CA VAL A 54 -19.64 17.61 6.37
C VAL A 54 -20.18 17.56 7.79
N ARG A 55 -20.21 18.70 8.50
CA ARG A 55 -20.71 18.78 9.88
C ARG A 55 -22.22 18.63 9.97
N VAL A 56 -22.98 19.12 8.98
CA VAL A 56 -24.44 18.98 8.94
C VAL A 56 -24.86 17.55 8.58
N ASN A 57 -24.11 16.88 7.69
CA ASN A 57 -24.44 15.54 7.20
C ASN A 57 -23.29 14.52 7.39
N PRO A 58 -22.75 14.33 8.60
CA PRO A 58 -21.52 13.56 8.80
C PRO A 58 -21.66 12.10 8.36
N LYS A 59 -22.82 11.49 8.60
CA LYS A 59 -23.11 10.10 8.22
C LYS A 59 -22.92 9.83 6.72
N LYS A 60 -23.35 10.76 5.86
CA LYS A 60 -23.19 10.66 4.39
C LYS A 60 -21.72 10.55 3.97
N TYR A 61 -20.84 11.32 4.63
CA TYR A 61 -19.41 11.30 4.35
C TYR A 61 -18.72 10.08 4.95
N ILE A 62 -19.13 9.67 6.15
CA ILE A 62 -18.64 8.46 6.81
C ILE A 62 -18.98 7.21 5.98
N ASP A 63 -20.25 7.03 5.57
CA ASP A 63 -20.68 5.86 4.80
C ASP A 63 -19.92 5.75 3.47
N ALA A 64 -19.74 6.87 2.76
CA ALA A 64 -18.98 6.91 1.52
C ALA A 64 -17.48 6.63 1.73
N ALA A 65 -16.89 7.13 2.82
CA ALA A 65 -15.49 6.89 3.15
C ALA A 65 -15.25 5.46 3.61
N LEU A 66 -16.17 4.86 4.39
CA LEU A 66 -16.10 3.47 4.83
C LEU A 66 -16.11 2.50 3.65
N ALA A 67 -16.88 2.80 2.58
CA ALA A 67 -16.84 2.00 1.35
C ALA A 67 -15.44 1.98 0.70
N ILE A 68 -14.66 3.04 0.85
CA ILE A 68 -13.27 3.11 0.37
C ILE A 68 -12.35 2.31 1.29
N VAL A 69 -12.46 2.49 2.60
CA VAL A 69 -11.66 1.78 3.62
C VAL A 69 -11.86 0.28 3.54
N ALA A 70 -13.10 -0.17 3.29
CA ALA A 70 -13.44 -1.58 3.18
C ALA A 70 -12.81 -2.29 1.98
N SER A 71 -12.30 -1.55 0.99
CA SER A 71 -11.70 -2.16 -0.21
C SER A 71 -10.17 -2.20 -0.10
N PRO A 72 -9.55 -3.40 -0.02
CA PRO A 72 -8.12 -3.55 0.23
C PRO A 72 -7.22 -2.84 -0.79
N LYS A 73 -7.66 -2.75 -2.04
CA LYS A 73 -6.92 -2.08 -3.13
C LYS A 73 -6.68 -0.57 -2.88
N ASN A 74 -7.49 0.06 -2.03
CA ASN A 74 -7.39 1.50 -1.74
C ASN A 74 -6.32 1.83 -0.70
N ALA A 75 -5.76 0.81 -0.04
CA ALA A 75 -4.58 0.96 0.81
C ALA A 75 -3.34 1.32 -0.01
N LEU A 76 -3.21 0.78 -1.24
CA LEU A 76 -2.18 1.18 -2.19
C LEU A 76 -2.42 2.60 -2.71
N ARG A 77 -1.34 3.30 -3.04
CA ARG A 77 -1.44 4.58 -3.75
C ARG A 77 -2.06 4.36 -5.12
N ARG A 78 -2.95 5.28 -5.52
CA ARG A 78 -3.66 5.22 -6.81
C ARG A 78 -2.73 4.95 -8.00
N VAL A 79 -1.59 5.63 -8.10
CA VAL A 79 -0.64 5.45 -9.21
C VAL A 79 -0.11 4.02 -9.26
N LEU A 80 0.32 3.48 -8.11
CA LEU A 80 0.82 2.11 -8.01
C LEU A 80 -0.29 1.08 -8.28
N ARG A 81 -1.50 1.33 -7.79
CA ARG A 81 -2.66 0.48 -8.07
C ARG A 81 -2.98 0.45 -9.56
N ASP A 82 -3.04 1.62 -10.20
CA ASP A 82 -3.40 1.74 -11.62
C ASP A 82 -2.28 1.12 -12.49
N ASP A 83 -1.00 1.28 -12.10
CA ASP A 83 0.14 0.60 -12.72
C ASP A 83 0.05 -0.93 -12.56
N LEU A 84 -0.19 -1.44 -11.35
CA LEU A 84 -0.36 -2.89 -11.12
C LEU A 84 -1.51 -3.49 -11.93
N VAL A 85 -2.64 -2.78 -12.03
CA VAL A 85 -3.76 -3.22 -12.87
C VAL A 85 -3.33 -3.37 -14.33
N PHE A 86 -2.54 -2.42 -14.82
CA PHE A 86 -1.99 -2.46 -16.17
C PHE A 86 -0.95 -3.57 -16.36
N GLN A 87 0.08 -3.64 -15.52
CA GLN A 87 1.17 -4.60 -15.63
C GLN A 87 0.71 -6.05 -15.46
N LEU A 88 -0.23 -6.29 -14.55
CA LEU A 88 -0.82 -7.60 -14.30
C LEU A 88 -1.97 -7.94 -15.27
N LYS A 89 -2.28 -7.04 -16.22
CA LYS A 89 -3.33 -7.18 -17.24
C LYS A 89 -4.70 -7.55 -16.65
N LEU A 90 -5.04 -6.94 -15.52
CA LEU A 90 -6.31 -7.16 -14.84
C LEU A 90 -7.45 -6.50 -15.63
N ARG A 91 -8.62 -7.16 -15.69
CA ARG A 91 -9.79 -6.60 -16.39
C ARG A 91 -10.43 -5.48 -15.60
N SER A 92 -10.28 -5.51 -14.29
CA SER A 92 -10.78 -4.46 -13.41
C SER A 92 -9.88 -4.25 -12.19
N PRO A 93 -9.87 -3.03 -11.62
CA PRO A 93 -9.18 -2.78 -10.35
C PRO A 93 -9.72 -3.60 -9.16
N ASN A 94 -10.90 -4.22 -9.29
CA ASN A 94 -11.47 -5.06 -8.24
C ASN A 94 -10.80 -6.44 -8.18
N GLU A 95 -10.15 -6.88 -9.25
CA GLU A 95 -9.38 -8.14 -9.28
C GLU A 95 -8.07 -8.00 -8.48
N LEU A 96 -7.59 -6.77 -8.27
CA LEU A 96 -6.40 -6.50 -7.50
C LEU A 96 -6.68 -6.69 -6.00
N THR A 97 -6.42 -7.91 -5.53
CA THR A 97 -6.58 -8.31 -4.13
C THR A 97 -5.24 -8.72 -3.52
N PRO A 98 -5.05 -8.59 -2.20
CA PRO A 98 -3.85 -9.07 -1.52
C PRO A 98 -3.58 -10.55 -1.84
N GLN A 99 -4.62 -11.38 -1.86
CA GLN A 99 -4.53 -12.82 -2.16
C GLN A 99 -4.08 -13.10 -3.60
N TYR A 100 -4.49 -12.28 -4.55
CA TYR A 100 -4.05 -12.43 -5.94
C TYR A 100 -2.55 -12.12 -6.05
N VAL A 101 -2.11 -10.99 -5.49
CA VAL A 101 -0.73 -10.53 -5.57
C VAL A 101 0.22 -11.40 -4.74
N SER A 102 -0.24 -12.00 -3.63
CA SER A 102 0.57 -12.93 -2.84
C SER A 102 0.97 -14.20 -3.61
N ASN A 103 0.26 -14.53 -4.71
CA ASN A 103 0.63 -15.65 -5.58
C ASN A 103 1.69 -15.29 -6.62
N ILE A 104 2.16 -14.04 -6.66
CA ILE A 104 3.15 -13.54 -7.59
C ILE A 104 4.48 -13.35 -6.85
N ALA A 105 5.59 -13.77 -7.48
CA ALA A 105 6.91 -13.59 -6.90
C ALA A 105 7.35 -12.12 -7.05
N ALA A 106 8.13 -11.62 -6.08
CA ALA A 106 8.67 -10.25 -6.12
C ALA A 106 9.50 -9.99 -7.39
N GLU A 107 10.31 -10.96 -7.81
CA GLU A 107 11.07 -10.92 -9.07
C GLU A 107 10.16 -10.72 -10.28
N THR A 108 9.03 -11.43 -10.33
CA THR A 108 8.05 -11.28 -11.42
C THR A 108 7.44 -9.88 -11.42
N LEU A 109 7.15 -9.29 -10.27
CA LEU A 109 6.65 -7.91 -10.22
C LEU A 109 7.69 -6.93 -10.78
N LEU A 110 8.96 -7.08 -10.39
CA LEU A 110 10.06 -6.26 -10.90
C LEU A 110 10.25 -6.44 -12.42
N SER A 111 10.16 -7.68 -12.93
CA SER A 111 10.28 -7.95 -14.37
C SER A 111 9.12 -7.36 -15.19
N HIS A 112 7.97 -7.14 -14.56
CA HIS A 112 6.82 -6.45 -15.14
C HIS A 112 6.86 -4.93 -14.91
N GLY A 113 8.01 -4.37 -14.57
CA GLY A 113 8.21 -2.91 -14.50
C GLY A 113 7.79 -2.25 -13.20
N VAL A 114 7.38 -3.02 -12.18
CA VAL A 114 7.18 -2.47 -10.83
C VAL A 114 8.53 -1.99 -10.29
N THR A 115 8.58 -0.76 -9.79
CA THR A 115 9.81 -0.21 -9.21
C THR A 115 10.12 -0.85 -7.86
N GLU A 116 11.37 -0.80 -7.40
CA GLU A 116 11.76 -1.28 -6.06
C GLU A 116 10.94 -0.61 -4.94
N THR A 117 10.71 0.70 -5.06
CA THR A 117 9.87 1.45 -4.12
C THR A 117 8.40 1.02 -4.17
N GLY A 118 7.88 0.71 -5.35
CA GLY A 118 6.55 0.13 -5.51
C GLY A 118 6.46 -1.27 -4.88
N LEU A 119 7.52 -2.08 -5.01
CA LEU A 119 7.59 -3.40 -4.41
C LEU A 119 7.57 -3.33 -2.88
N VAL A 120 8.26 -2.37 -2.27
CA VAL A 120 8.20 -2.15 -0.81
C VAL A 120 6.77 -1.84 -0.37
N GLU A 121 6.08 -0.91 -1.05
CA GLU A 121 4.68 -0.58 -0.74
C GLU A 121 3.74 -1.78 -0.91
N ILE A 122 3.97 -2.61 -1.92
CA ILE A 122 3.22 -3.87 -2.11
C ILE A 122 3.48 -4.83 -0.97
N GLN A 123 4.73 -5.00 -0.54
CA GLN A 123 5.07 -5.87 0.58
C GLN A 123 4.44 -5.38 1.88
N GLU A 124 4.50 -4.09 2.19
CA GLU A 124 3.80 -3.49 3.34
C GLU A 124 2.29 -3.77 3.28
N TRP A 125 1.70 -3.59 2.10
CA TRP A 125 0.28 -3.87 1.88
C TRP A 125 -0.08 -5.35 2.08
N LEU A 126 0.76 -6.28 1.60
CA LEU A 126 0.57 -7.72 1.80
C LEU A 126 0.73 -8.08 3.29
N LEU A 127 1.75 -7.55 3.96
CA LEU A 127 2.00 -7.79 5.39
C LEU A 127 0.86 -7.31 6.27
N ALA A 128 0.26 -6.15 5.95
CA ALA A 128 -0.94 -5.65 6.64
C ALA A 128 -2.15 -6.61 6.53
N ASN A 129 -2.13 -7.52 5.55
CA ASN A 129 -3.14 -8.56 5.34
C ASN A 129 -2.64 -9.96 5.76
N GLY A 130 -1.50 -10.07 6.46
CA GLY A 130 -0.92 -11.34 6.88
C GLY A 130 -0.36 -12.19 5.72
N LEU A 131 -0.07 -11.57 4.58
CA LEU A 131 0.43 -12.22 3.36
C LEU A 131 1.84 -11.75 3.03
N SER A 132 2.49 -12.47 2.11
CA SER A 132 3.75 -12.06 1.49
C SER A 132 3.73 -12.42 0.00
N CYS A 133 4.63 -11.84 -0.80
CA CYS A 133 4.83 -12.30 -2.17
C CYS A 133 5.17 -13.81 -2.19
N LYS A 134 4.87 -14.47 -3.32
CA LYS A 134 5.16 -15.88 -3.50
C LYS A 134 6.66 -16.10 -3.37
N ARG A 135 7.03 -17.04 -2.50
CA ARG A 135 8.41 -17.47 -2.36
C ARG A 135 8.81 -18.25 -3.61
N LYS A 136 9.94 -17.89 -4.19
CA LYS A 136 10.55 -18.59 -5.31
C LYS A 136 11.94 -19.04 -4.85
N LEU A 137 12.27 -20.30 -5.12
CA LEU A 137 13.60 -20.80 -4.83
C LEU A 137 14.61 -20.18 -5.81
N PRO A 138 15.84 -19.91 -5.36
CA PRO A 138 16.97 -19.64 -6.23
C PRO A 138 17.10 -20.71 -7.32
N GLU A 139 17.00 -20.32 -8.58
CA GLU A 139 17.09 -21.27 -9.71
C GLU A 139 18.52 -21.45 -10.23
N THR A 140 19.44 -20.54 -9.88
CA THR A 140 20.82 -20.54 -10.37
C THR A 140 21.83 -20.25 -9.26
N ASP A 141 23.05 -20.78 -9.43
CA ASP A 141 24.18 -20.49 -8.55
C ASP A 141 24.52 -19.00 -8.50
N GLU A 142 24.33 -18.29 -9.62
CA GLU A 142 24.53 -16.85 -9.67
C GLU A 142 23.52 -16.11 -8.79
N TYR A 143 22.25 -16.51 -8.84
CA TYR A 143 21.22 -15.97 -7.96
C TYR A 143 21.54 -16.25 -6.48
N MET A 144 21.97 -17.48 -6.15
CA MET A 144 22.40 -17.84 -4.79
C MET A 144 23.53 -16.93 -4.29
N ARG A 145 24.55 -16.67 -5.12
CA ARG A 145 25.65 -15.75 -4.77
C ARG A 145 25.16 -14.33 -4.52
N VAL A 146 24.17 -13.85 -5.30
CA VAL A 146 23.57 -12.52 -5.09
C VAL A 146 22.82 -12.46 -3.77
N VAL A 147 22.01 -13.47 -3.44
CA VAL A 147 21.29 -13.53 -2.14
C VAL A 147 22.28 -13.56 -0.97
N GLN A 148 23.33 -14.39 -1.04
CA GLN A 148 24.37 -14.45 -0.02
C GLN A 148 25.09 -13.10 0.15
N LYS A 149 25.46 -12.44 -0.96
CA LYS A 149 26.06 -11.09 -0.93
C LYS A 149 25.13 -10.07 -0.29
N ALA A 150 23.84 -10.08 -0.64
CA ALA A 150 22.86 -9.17 -0.06
C ALA A 150 22.75 -9.37 1.45
N ILE A 151 22.70 -10.61 1.94
CA ILE A 151 22.67 -10.92 3.37
C ILE A 151 23.93 -10.44 4.09
N ILE A 152 25.11 -10.69 3.52
CA ILE A 152 26.38 -10.22 4.10
C ILE A 152 26.40 -8.69 4.20
N LEU A 153 25.94 -7.99 3.17
CA LEU A 153 25.86 -6.53 3.19
C LEU A 153 24.89 -6.04 4.26
N LEU A 154 23.68 -6.60 4.34
CA LEU A 154 22.70 -6.24 5.36
C LEU A 154 23.25 -6.46 6.79
N ASP A 155 23.93 -7.60 7.01
CA ASP A 155 24.62 -7.93 8.28
C ASP A 155 25.71 -6.91 8.63
N ALA A 156 26.52 -6.51 7.64
CA ALA A 156 27.59 -5.52 7.81
C ALA A 156 27.05 -4.13 8.16
N PHE A 157 25.83 -3.79 7.72
CA PHE A 157 25.12 -2.57 8.12
C PHE A 157 24.34 -2.73 9.44
N GLY A 158 24.46 -3.86 10.13
CA GLY A 158 23.83 -4.12 11.42
C GLY A 158 22.33 -4.40 11.34
N LEU A 159 21.82 -4.79 10.18
CA LEU A 159 20.42 -5.19 10.00
C LEU A 159 20.22 -6.64 10.41
N ASP A 160 19.07 -6.96 11.00
CA ASP A 160 18.73 -8.33 11.40
C ASP A 160 18.53 -9.21 10.16
N VAL A 161 19.47 -10.12 9.96
CA VAL A 161 19.47 -11.10 8.87
C VAL A 161 19.25 -12.54 9.35
N SER A 162 18.82 -12.72 10.60
CA SER A 162 18.60 -14.06 11.20
C SER A 162 17.64 -14.90 10.36
N HIS A 163 16.54 -14.31 9.92
CA HIS A 163 15.52 -14.99 9.13
C HIS A 163 15.99 -15.31 7.70
N PRO A 164 16.56 -14.37 6.91
CA PRO A 164 17.18 -14.70 5.62
C PRO A 164 18.27 -15.78 5.70
N LYS A 165 19.14 -15.73 6.71
CA LYS A 165 20.21 -16.73 6.93
C LYS A 165 19.62 -18.13 7.20
N ALA A 166 18.57 -18.23 8.02
CA ALA A 166 17.89 -19.50 8.29
C ALA A 166 17.21 -20.05 7.03
N GLN A 167 16.62 -19.19 6.20
CA GLN A 167 15.98 -19.61 4.96
C GLN A 167 16.97 -20.19 3.95
N LEU A 168 18.17 -19.63 3.83
CA LEU A 168 19.21 -20.17 2.95
C LEU A 168 19.69 -21.55 3.39
N LYS A 169 19.88 -21.77 4.70
CA LYS A 169 20.31 -23.07 5.22
C LYS A 169 19.32 -24.20 4.89
N ASN A 170 18.02 -23.89 4.90
CA ASN A 170 16.97 -24.86 4.58
C ASN A 170 16.85 -25.17 3.07
N ILE A 171 17.62 -24.50 2.20
CA ILE A 171 17.68 -24.80 0.75
C ILE A 171 18.81 -25.79 0.44
N ASP A 172 19.83 -25.85 1.30
CA ASP A 172 21.00 -26.73 1.15
C ASP A 172 20.80 -28.13 1.80
N GLU A 173 19.67 -28.37 2.49
CA GLU A 173 19.23 -29.67 3.07
C GLU A 173 18.19 -30.38 2.17
#